data_AF-A0A7J8UEK8-F1
#
_entry.id   AF-A0A7J8UEK8-F1
#
_cell.length_a   1.000
_cell.length_b   1.000
_cell.length_c   1.000
_cell.angle_alpha   90.00
_cell.angle_beta   90.00
_cell.angle_gamma   90.00
#
_symmetry.space_group_name_H-M   'P 1'
#
loop_
_entity.id
_entity.type
_entity.pdbx_description
1 polymer ?
#
loop_
_entity_poly.entity_id
_entity_poly.type
_entity_poly.pdbx_seq_one_letter_code
_entity_poly.pdbx_strand_id
1 'polypeptide(L)'
;MYFLGFPVYRLDQTVNSVAAAKDPDTAFFKKLDGFQPCEITELKPGTHFFAVYGDNFFKSVSYTIEAICTAPFIEEKENLRAVEAEILSKRVELSKFETEYREVLAQFTEMTTRYTKEMQEIDELLKQRNEIHASYTMIPPSKRSSSRSRSKGVSREAKEGEVRDRKHSTRDRTKKKRWYNIHLKIDKRKQPC
;
A
#
# COMPACT_ATOMS: atom_id res chain seq x y z
N MET A 1 -0.87 4.03 42.32
CA MET A 1 -2.31 4.35 42.15
C MET A 1 -2.43 5.86 42.23
N TYR A 2 -3.27 6.48 41.40
CA TYR A 2 -3.42 7.94 41.36
C TYR A 2 -4.83 8.31 41.79
N PHE A 3 -4.95 9.28 42.70
CA PHE A 3 -6.24 9.77 43.24
C PHE A 3 -6.46 11.21 42.78
N LEU A 4 -6.64 11.40 41.48
CA LEU A 4 -6.61 12.73 40.87
C LEU A 4 -7.97 13.43 40.81
N GLY A 5 -9.07 12.72 41.11
CA GLY A 5 -10.43 13.28 41.12
C GLY A 5 -10.98 13.61 39.72
N PHE A 6 -10.40 13.03 38.67
CA PHE A 6 -10.91 13.07 37.29
C PHE A 6 -10.55 11.76 36.56
N PRO A 7 -11.20 11.43 35.44
CA PRO A 7 -10.88 10.24 34.66
C PRO A 7 -9.45 10.31 34.11
N VAL A 8 -8.64 9.31 34.43
CA VAL A 8 -7.28 9.12 33.88
C VAL A 8 -7.31 7.90 32.98
N TYR A 9 -6.53 7.87 31.91
CA TYR A 9 -6.54 6.78 30.95
C TYR A 9 -5.28 5.93 31.02
N ARG A 10 -5.43 4.65 30.74
CA ARG A 10 -4.32 3.70 30.57
C ARG A 10 -4.30 3.24 29.14
N LEU A 11 -3.11 3.21 28.56
CA LEU A 11 -2.88 2.57 27.27
C LEU A 11 -2.44 1.12 27.51
N ASP A 12 -3.32 0.17 27.25
CA ASP A 12 -2.92 -1.24 27.16
C ASP A 12 -2.24 -1.49 25.81
N GLN A 13 -0.92 -1.71 25.85
CA GLN A 13 -0.12 -1.97 24.65
C GLN A 13 -0.23 -3.43 24.18
N THR A 14 -0.75 -4.34 24.99
CA THR A 14 -0.87 -5.75 24.62
C THR A 14 -1.89 -5.96 23.50
N VAL A 15 -2.91 -5.11 23.42
CA VAL A 15 -3.93 -5.12 22.35
C VAL A 15 -3.32 -4.81 20.98
N ASN A 16 -2.24 -4.03 20.94
CA ASN A 16 -1.58 -3.59 19.71
C ASN A 16 -0.63 -4.65 19.12
N SER A 17 -0.05 -5.53 19.96
CA SER A 17 0.95 -6.51 19.51
C SER A 17 0.33 -7.62 18.66
N VAL A 18 -0.91 -8.02 18.96
CA VAL A 18 -1.64 -9.06 18.21
C VAL A 18 -2.08 -8.55 16.83
N ALA A 19 -2.44 -7.27 16.72
CA ALA A 19 -2.82 -6.63 15.45
C ALA A 19 -1.62 -6.44 14.51
N ALA A 20 -0.44 -6.11 15.07
CA ALA A 20 0.79 -5.90 14.30
C ALA A 20 1.33 -7.14 13.58
N ALA A 21 0.97 -8.34 14.05
CA ALA A 21 1.42 -9.60 13.44
C ALA A 21 0.72 -9.92 12.11
N LYS A 22 -0.41 -9.26 11.78
CA LYS A 22 -1.22 -9.58 10.58
C LYS A 22 -1.05 -8.59 9.45
N ASP A 23 -1.01 -7.28 9.75
CA ASP A 23 -1.00 -6.20 8.75
C ASP A 23 -0.45 -4.90 9.39
N PRO A 24 0.63 -4.29 8.84
CA PRO A 24 1.20 -3.06 9.39
C PRO A 24 0.21 -1.89 9.41
N ASP A 25 -0.71 -1.82 8.44
CA ASP A 25 -1.71 -0.76 8.39
C ASP A 25 -2.73 -0.93 9.52
N THR A 26 -3.19 -2.17 9.74
CA THR A 26 -4.04 -2.51 10.89
C THR A 26 -3.36 -2.15 12.22
N ALA A 27 -2.06 -2.39 12.35
CA ALA A 27 -1.30 -2.03 13.55
C ALA A 27 -1.35 -0.53 13.85
N PHE A 28 -1.27 0.30 12.80
CA PHE A 28 -1.36 1.74 12.91
C PHE A 28 -2.76 2.20 13.34
N PHE A 29 -3.80 1.71 12.66
CA PHE A 29 -5.19 2.11 12.95
C PHE A 29 -5.65 1.67 14.35
N LYS A 30 -5.15 0.55 14.85
CA LYS A 30 -5.52 0.00 16.16
C LYS A 30 -4.69 0.55 17.33
N LYS A 31 -3.71 1.42 17.07
CA LYS A 31 -2.76 1.92 18.07
C LYS A 31 -3.39 2.51 19.34
N LEU A 32 -4.57 3.12 19.22
CA LEU A 32 -5.28 3.76 20.33
C LEU A 32 -6.46 2.92 20.88
N ASP A 33 -6.66 1.69 20.43
CA ASP A 33 -7.81 0.88 20.86
C ASP A 33 -7.72 0.44 22.32
N GLY A 34 -6.49 0.22 22.81
CA GLY A 34 -6.20 -0.08 24.22
C GLY A 34 -6.26 1.14 25.14
N PHE A 35 -6.60 2.34 24.64
CA PHE A 35 -6.74 3.53 25.47
C PHE A 35 -8.07 3.49 26.22
N GLN A 36 -8.02 3.09 27.50
CA GLN A 36 -9.18 2.84 28.33
C GLN A 36 -9.17 3.72 29.60
N PRO A 37 -10.33 4.19 30.06
CA PRO A 37 -10.42 4.92 31.31
C PRO A 37 -10.05 4.00 32.49
N CYS A 38 -9.21 4.51 33.39
CA CYS A 38 -8.97 3.91 34.69
C CYS A 38 -10.18 4.14 35.59
N GLU A 39 -10.37 3.23 36.55
CA GLU A 39 -11.32 3.46 37.63
C GLU A 39 -10.96 4.75 38.39
N ILE A 40 -11.94 5.64 38.53
CA ILE A 40 -11.78 6.88 39.27
C ILE A 40 -11.86 6.53 40.75
N THR A 41 -10.71 6.50 41.41
CA THR A 41 -10.66 6.43 42.86
C THR A 41 -10.44 7.84 43.40
N GLU A 42 -11.49 8.45 43.94
CA GLU A 42 -11.36 9.69 44.71
C GLU A 42 -11.14 9.33 46.18
N LEU A 43 -10.12 9.93 46.79
CA LEU A 43 -9.83 9.74 48.20
C LEU A 43 -10.63 10.77 49.02
N LYS A 44 -11.72 10.35 49.66
CA LYS A 44 -12.52 11.23 50.51
C LYS A 44 -11.73 11.70 51.74
N PRO A 45 -12.05 12.86 52.33
CA PRO A 45 -11.47 13.26 53.61
C PRO A 45 -11.71 12.19 54.68
N GLY A 46 -10.66 11.80 55.41
CA GLY A 46 -10.75 10.79 56.46
C GLY A 46 -9.47 10.00 56.65
N THR A 47 -9.49 9.07 57.60
CA THR A 47 -8.39 8.13 57.82
C THR A 47 -8.48 6.98 56.81
N HIS A 48 -7.40 6.74 56.08
CA HIS A 48 -7.30 5.67 55.09
C HIS A 48 -6.27 4.63 55.55
N PHE A 49 -6.59 3.36 55.28
CA PHE A 49 -5.70 2.24 55.58
C PHE A 49 -5.17 1.66 54.27
N PHE A 50 -3.85 1.66 54.12
CA PHE A 50 -3.17 1.02 53.00
C PHE A 50 -2.57 -0.29 53.50
N ALA A 51 -2.93 -1.40 52.86
CA ALA A 51 -2.40 -2.73 53.16
C ALA A 51 -1.64 -3.26 51.95
N VAL A 52 -0.49 -3.88 52.20
CA VAL A 52 0.28 -4.59 51.18
C VAL A 52 -0.05 -6.07 51.32
N TYR A 53 -0.63 -6.65 50.28
CA TYR A 53 -0.85 -8.09 50.24
C TYR A 53 0.45 -8.79 49.81
N GLY A 54 0.96 -9.69 50.63
CA GLY A 54 2.15 -10.49 50.35
C GLY A 54 1.78 -11.98 50.24
N ASP A 55 2.21 -12.63 49.16
CA ASP A 55 2.06 -14.08 48.95
C ASP A 55 3.28 -14.89 49.44
N ASN A 56 4.35 -14.20 49.86
CA ASN A 56 5.60 -14.81 50.31
C ASN A 56 5.57 -15.18 51.80
N PHE A 57 5.05 -16.37 52.12
CA PHE A 57 5.07 -16.92 53.48
C PHE A 57 6.47 -17.40 53.94
N PHE A 58 7.37 -17.70 53.00
CA PHE A 58 8.65 -18.36 53.29
C PHE A 58 9.86 -17.42 53.36
N LYS A 59 9.71 -16.15 52.96
CA LYS A 59 10.82 -15.19 52.91
C LYS A 59 10.35 -13.83 53.40
N SER A 60 11.14 -13.21 54.28
CA SER A 60 10.93 -11.82 54.68
C SER A 60 11.21 -10.90 53.49
N VAL A 61 10.30 -9.96 53.24
CA VAL A 61 10.41 -8.95 52.19
C VAL A 61 10.12 -7.58 52.81
N SER A 62 10.98 -6.61 52.53
CA SER A 62 10.80 -5.22 52.98
C SER A 62 10.02 -4.44 51.93
N TYR A 63 9.00 -3.71 52.34
CA TYR A 63 8.21 -2.83 51.47
C TYR A 63 8.30 -1.38 51.96
N THR A 64 8.35 -0.45 51.01
CA THR A 64 8.28 1.00 51.28
C THR A 64 7.04 1.54 50.57
N ILE A 65 6.21 2.28 51.30
CA ILE A 65 5.04 2.98 50.74
C ILE A 65 5.35 4.46 50.77
N GLU A 66 5.27 5.10 49.61
CA GLU A 66 5.43 6.55 49.47
C GLU A 66 4.11 7.17 49.01
N ALA A 67 3.74 8.29 49.64
CA ALA A 67 2.56 9.06 49.29
C ALA A 67 2.98 10.46 48.84
N ILE A 68 2.67 10.80 47.59
CA ILE A 68 3.03 12.07 46.99
C ILE A 68 1.77 12.92 46.87
N CYS A 69 1.81 14.14 47.40
CA CYS A 69 0.71 15.09 47.28
C CYS A 69 0.70 15.72 45.88
N THR A 70 -0.42 15.64 45.19
CA THR A 70 -0.57 16.20 43.85
C THR A 70 -1.00 17.67 43.83
N ALA A 71 -1.26 18.27 45.01
CA ALA A 71 -1.72 19.66 45.12
C ALA A 71 -0.79 20.71 44.47
N PRO A 72 0.55 20.56 44.47
CA PRO A 72 1.45 21.48 43.78
C PRO A 72 1.37 21.40 42.24
N PHE A 73 0.85 20.31 41.68
CA PHE A 73 0.93 19.98 40.26
C PHE A 73 -0.38 20.29 39.51
N ILE A 74 -0.91 21.50 39.71
CA ILE A 74 -2.21 21.90 39.14
C ILE A 74 -2.10 22.01 37.61
N GLU A 75 -1.03 22.60 37.10
CA GLU A 75 -0.80 22.79 35.67
C GLU A 75 -0.62 21.44 34.96
N GLU A 76 0.19 20.54 35.51
CA GLU A 76 0.41 19.20 34.96
C GLU A 76 -0.87 18.37 34.92
N LYS A 77 -1.75 18.55 35.91
CA LYS A 77 -3.06 17.91 35.95
C LYS A 77 -3.96 18.40 34.80
N GLU A 78 -4.04 19.70 34.55
CA GLU A 78 -4.83 20.23 33.44
C GLU A 78 -4.20 19.87 32.09
N ASN A 79 -2.88 19.89 31.98
CA ASN A 79 -2.15 19.43 30.79
C ASN A 79 -2.42 17.95 30.50
N LEU A 80 -2.41 17.08 31.52
CA LEU A 80 -2.75 15.67 31.37
C LEU A 80 -4.18 15.52 30.83
N ARG A 81 -5.15 16.23 31.43
CA ARG A 81 -6.54 16.19 30.97
C ARG A 81 -6.68 16.66 29.51
N ALA A 82 -5.97 17.71 29.13
CA ALA A 82 -5.98 18.23 27.77
C ALA A 82 -5.40 17.22 26.77
N VAL A 83 -4.25 16.62 27.07
CA VAL A 83 -3.61 15.60 26.23
C VAL A 83 -4.48 14.35 26.11
N GLU A 84 -5.08 13.87 27.20
CA GLU A 84 -5.97 12.71 27.17
C GLU A 84 -7.23 12.98 26.34
N ALA A 85 -7.80 14.20 26.41
CA ALA A 85 -8.90 14.61 25.55
C ALA A 85 -8.51 14.64 24.07
N GLU A 86 -7.31 15.12 23.75
CA GLU A 86 -6.78 15.11 22.39
C GLU A 86 -6.59 13.69 21.87
N ILE A 87 -6.06 12.77 22.69
CA ILE A 87 -5.91 11.34 22.33
C ILE A 87 -7.27 10.72 22.01
N LEU A 88 -8.32 11.04 22.76
CA LEU A 88 -9.67 10.56 22.47
C LEU A 88 -10.21 11.12 21.14
N SER A 89 -9.98 12.40 20.85
CA SER A 89 -10.34 12.98 19.54
C SER A 89 -9.60 12.25 18.42
N LYS A 90 -8.29 12.03 18.57
CA LYS A 90 -7.46 11.33 17.60
C LYS A 90 -7.90 9.88 17.39
N ARG A 91 -8.39 9.19 18.42
CA ARG A 91 -8.96 7.85 18.27
C ARG A 91 -10.17 7.84 17.33
N VAL A 92 -11.07 8.82 17.48
CA VAL A 92 -12.24 8.95 16.60
C VAL A 92 -11.82 9.31 15.18
N GLU A 93 -10.86 10.23 15.03
CA GLU A 93 -10.30 10.61 13.72
C GLU A 93 -9.64 9.40 13.03
N LEU A 94 -8.84 8.61 13.74
CA LEU A 94 -8.21 7.40 13.20
C LEU A 94 -9.23 6.37 12.72
N SER A 95 -10.34 6.18 13.44
CA SER A 95 -11.38 5.25 13.02
C SER A 95 -12.09 5.69 11.72
N LYS A 96 -12.33 7.00 11.55
CA LYS A 96 -12.86 7.54 10.29
C LYS A 96 -11.86 7.37 9.15
N PHE A 97 -10.60 7.74 9.41
CA PHE A 97 -9.52 7.62 8.45
C PHE A 97 -9.28 6.16 8.02
N GLU A 98 -9.38 5.18 8.94
CA GLU A 98 -9.30 3.75 8.61
C GLU A 98 -10.32 3.35 7.53
N THR A 99 -11.55 3.86 7.67
CA THR A 99 -12.65 3.53 6.74
C THR A 99 -12.37 4.10 5.35
N GLU A 100 -12.02 5.39 5.27
CA GLU A 100 -11.70 6.06 4.00
C GLU A 100 -10.48 5.42 3.33
N TYR A 101 -9.44 5.11 4.11
CA TYR A 101 -8.24 4.44 3.63
C TYR A 101 -8.56 3.08 3.00
N ARG A 102 -9.37 2.26 3.68
CA ARG A 102 -9.77 0.93 3.18
C ARG A 102 -10.60 1.03 1.90
N GLU A 103 -11.46 2.03 1.79
CA GLU A 103 -12.26 2.28 0.57
C GLU A 103 -11.38 2.64 -0.62
N VAL A 104 -10.47 3.60 -0.45
CA VAL A 104 -9.54 4.02 -1.52
C VAL A 104 -8.62 2.87 -1.93
N LEU A 105 -8.14 2.08 -0.97
CA LEU A 105 -7.32 0.90 -1.23
C LEU A 105 -8.08 -0.16 -2.05
N ALA A 106 -9.36 -0.37 -1.76
CA ALA A 106 -10.21 -1.28 -2.52
C ALA A 106 -10.38 -0.80 -3.97
N GLN A 107 -10.71 0.49 -4.17
CA GLN A 107 -10.84 1.09 -5.51
C GLN A 107 -9.54 1.01 -6.31
N PHE A 108 -8.40 1.31 -5.68
CA PHE A 108 -7.09 1.20 -6.30
C PHE A 108 -6.77 -0.24 -6.73
N THR A 109 -7.07 -1.21 -5.86
CA THR A 109 -6.87 -2.63 -6.15
C THR A 109 -7.76 -3.06 -7.31
N GLU A 110 -9.04 -2.70 -7.31
CA GLU A 110 -9.96 -2.98 -8.40
C GLU A 110 -9.45 -2.41 -9.73
N MET A 111 -9.07 -1.12 -9.75
CA MET A 111 -8.58 -0.47 -10.96
C MET A 111 -7.30 -1.12 -11.49
N THR A 112 -6.41 -1.55 -10.60
CA THR A 112 -5.19 -2.29 -10.95
C THR A 112 -5.51 -3.65 -11.56
N THR A 113 -6.48 -4.37 -10.99
CA THR A 113 -6.94 -5.65 -11.58
C THR A 113 -7.62 -5.46 -12.94
N ARG A 114 -8.38 -4.38 -13.13
CA ARG A 114 -9.01 -4.08 -14.42
C ARG A 114 -7.95 -3.75 -15.47
N TYR A 115 -6.99 -2.87 -15.15
CA TYR A 115 -5.88 -2.53 -16.04
C TYR A 115 -5.10 -3.76 -16.52
N THR A 116 -4.79 -4.69 -15.62
CA THR A 116 -4.07 -5.92 -15.97
C THR A 116 -4.87 -6.84 -16.89
N LYS A 117 -6.19 -6.94 -16.69
CA LYS A 117 -7.10 -7.69 -17.59
C LYS A 117 -7.17 -7.05 -18.98
N GLU A 118 -7.40 -5.74 -19.05
CA GLU A 118 -7.46 -4.98 -20.31
C GLU A 118 -6.16 -5.13 -21.11
N MET A 119 -5.01 -5.06 -20.44
CA MET A 119 -3.71 -5.29 -21.07
C MET A 119 -3.59 -6.70 -21.68
N GLN A 120 -4.04 -7.73 -20.95
CA GLN A 120 -4.01 -9.11 -21.45
C GLN A 120 -4.95 -9.30 -22.65
N GLU A 121 -6.17 -8.76 -22.57
CA GLU A 121 -7.15 -8.84 -23.67
C GLU A 121 -6.63 -8.16 -24.94
N ILE A 122 -6.01 -6.99 -24.81
CA ILE A 122 -5.35 -6.30 -25.93
C ILE A 122 -4.22 -7.15 -26.52
N ASP A 123 -3.36 -7.76 -25.69
CA ASP A 123 -2.27 -8.61 -26.16
C ASP A 123 -2.79 -9.85 -26.90
N GLU A 124 -3.89 -10.45 -26.44
CA GLU A 124 -4.56 -11.57 -27.10
C GLU A 124 -5.15 -11.18 -28.46
N LEU A 125 -5.86 -10.04 -28.53
CA LEU A 125 -6.40 -9.51 -29.78
C LEU A 125 -5.30 -9.22 -30.80
N LEU A 126 -4.19 -8.64 -30.35
CA LEU A 126 -3.02 -8.37 -31.20
C LEU A 126 -2.38 -9.68 -31.71
N LYS A 127 -2.33 -10.73 -30.88
CA LYS A 127 -1.85 -12.05 -31.28
C LYS A 127 -2.75 -12.67 -32.35
N GLN A 128 -4.07 -12.69 -32.12
CA GLN A 128 -5.05 -13.19 -33.08
C GLN A 128 -4.96 -12.46 -34.42
N ARG A 129 -4.87 -11.12 -34.39
CA ARG A 129 -4.67 -10.32 -35.60
C ARG A 129 -3.43 -10.74 -36.39
N ASN A 130 -2.29 -10.94 -35.71
CA ASN A 130 -1.04 -11.33 -36.37
C ASN A 130 -1.12 -12.74 -36.97
N GLU A 131 -1.83 -13.66 -36.32
CA GLU A 131 -2.07 -15.01 -36.83
C GLU A 131 -2.91 -15.00 -38.11
N ILE A 132 -3.98 -14.19 -38.14
CA ILE A 132 -4.80 -13.96 -39.35
C ILE A 132 -3.96 -13.34 -40.47
N HIS A 133 -3.10 -12.37 -40.16
CA HIS A 133 -2.20 -11.78 -41.16
C HIS A 133 -1.20 -12.81 -41.72
N ALA A 134 -0.68 -13.70 -40.87
CA ALA A 134 0.22 -14.76 -41.28
C ALA A 134 -0.48 -15.76 -42.22
N SER A 135 -1.74 -16.14 -41.97
CA SER A 135 -2.45 -17.13 -42.79
C SER A 135 -2.64 -16.72 -44.25
N TYR A 136 -2.84 -15.42 -44.54
CA TYR A 136 -2.96 -14.93 -45.92
C TYR A 136 -1.62 -14.55 -46.56
N THR A 137 -0.55 -14.43 -45.77
CA THR A 137 0.81 -14.18 -46.29
C THR A 137 1.52 -15.49 -46.62
N MET A 138 1.18 -16.58 -45.94
CA MET A 138 1.61 -17.94 -46.25
C MET A 138 0.77 -18.56 -47.38
N ILE A 139 0.70 -17.90 -48.53
CA ILE A 139 0.18 -18.53 -49.75
C ILE A 139 1.21 -19.57 -50.20
N PRO A 140 0.87 -20.87 -50.33
CA PRO A 140 1.76 -21.83 -50.97
C PRO A 140 2.00 -21.39 -52.41
N PRO A 141 3.21 -21.51 -52.97
CA PRO A 141 3.45 -21.25 -54.39
C PRO A 141 2.83 -22.38 -55.23
N SER A 142 1.50 -22.41 -55.33
CA SER A 142 0.78 -23.34 -56.17
C SER A 142 -0.54 -22.71 -56.58
N LYS A 143 -0.76 -22.66 -57.90
CA LYS A 143 -1.88 -22.04 -58.62
C LYS A 143 -1.76 -20.55 -58.92
N ARG A 144 -0.59 -20.12 -59.45
CA ARG A 144 -0.63 -19.16 -60.58
C ARG A 144 -0.84 -19.97 -61.85
N SER A 145 -2.07 -19.95 -62.34
CA SER A 145 -2.51 -20.60 -63.56
C SER A 145 -1.55 -20.34 -64.71
N SER A 146 -1.02 -21.41 -65.27
CA SER A 146 -0.26 -21.42 -66.52
C SER A 146 -1.23 -21.22 -67.69
N SER A 147 -1.41 -19.98 -68.15
CA SER A 147 -2.03 -19.72 -69.46
C SER A 147 -0.93 -19.54 -70.51
N ARG A 148 -0.72 -20.59 -71.30
CA ARG A 148 -0.03 -20.59 -72.59
C ARG A 148 -0.62 -19.50 -73.51
N SER A 149 0.23 -18.66 -74.08
CA SER A 149 -0.03 -18.09 -75.41
C SER A 149 1.27 -17.89 -76.17
N ARG A 150 1.47 -18.71 -77.21
CA ARG A 150 2.43 -18.50 -78.29
C ARG A 150 1.91 -17.36 -79.18
N SER A 151 2.73 -16.35 -79.44
CA SER A 151 2.62 -15.56 -80.68
C SER A 151 3.96 -14.92 -81.01
N LYS A 152 4.35 -15.14 -82.27
CA LYS A 152 5.58 -14.81 -82.96
C LYS A 152 5.40 -13.43 -83.62
N GLY A 153 6.35 -12.50 -83.48
CA GLY A 153 6.28 -11.17 -84.13
C GLY A 153 7.60 -10.39 -83.98
N VAL A 154 8.04 -9.75 -85.05
CA VAL A 154 9.40 -9.28 -85.38
C VAL A 154 9.55 -7.74 -85.23
N SER A 155 10.78 -7.31 -84.86
CA SER A 155 11.41 -5.95 -85.01
C SER A 155 10.81 -4.79 -84.18
N ARG A 156 11.52 -3.76 -83.72
CA ARG A 156 12.71 -3.04 -84.23
C ARG A 156 13.31 -2.18 -83.11
N GLU A 157 14.60 -1.83 -83.24
CA GLU A 157 15.44 -1.02 -82.34
C GLU A 157 14.91 0.40 -82.04
N ALA A 158 15.21 0.94 -80.84
CA ALA A 158 15.94 2.22 -80.66
C ALA A 158 16.06 2.69 -79.18
N LYS A 159 17.32 2.88 -78.78
CA LYS A 159 17.91 3.98 -77.98
C LYS A 159 17.86 4.01 -76.44
N GLU A 160 19.07 4.31 -75.96
CA GLU A 160 19.59 4.59 -74.62
C GLU A 160 18.91 5.76 -73.90
N GLY A 161 19.00 5.75 -72.57
CA GLY A 161 18.63 6.87 -71.72
C GLY A 161 18.71 6.53 -70.24
N GLU A 162 19.91 6.62 -69.69
CA GLU A 162 20.24 6.71 -68.26
C GLU A 162 19.38 7.79 -67.54
N VAL A 163 18.99 7.56 -66.27
CA VAL A 163 18.90 8.57 -65.17
C VAL A 163 18.18 7.96 -63.93
N ARG A 164 19.01 7.65 -62.93
CA ARG A 164 18.95 8.09 -61.52
C ARG A 164 17.85 7.55 -60.57
N ASP A 165 18.32 6.62 -59.73
CA ASP A 165 18.07 6.45 -58.30
C ASP A 165 17.10 7.43 -57.60
N ARG A 166 16.05 6.86 -56.99
CA ARG A 166 15.48 7.37 -55.73
C ARG A 166 15.24 6.22 -54.75
N LYS A 167 16.26 5.95 -53.92
CA LYS A 167 16.10 5.38 -52.57
C LYS A 167 15.20 6.30 -51.75
N HIS A 168 14.09 5.78 -51.22
CA HIS A 168 13.50 6.31 -49.99
C HIS A 168 13.81 5.37 -48.84
N SER A 169 14.84 5.77 -48.08
CA SER A 169 15.08 5.36 -46.71
C SER A 169 13.92 5.83 -45.84
N THR A 170 13.25 4.91 -45.12
CA THR A 170 12.69 5.21 -43.80
C THR A 170 12.86 3.99 -42.89
N ARG A 171 13.98 4.02 -42.17
CA ARG A 171 14.19 3.30 -40.92
C ARG A 171 13.13 3.77 -39.94
N ASP A 172 12.12 2.94 -39.64
CA ASP A 172 11.26 3.17 -38.48
C ASP A 172 11.46 2.05 -37.44
N ARG A 173 12.52 2.24 -36.64
CA ARG A 173 12.68 1.55 -35.36
C ARG A 173 11.64 2.17 -34.42
N THR A 174 10.44 1.60 -34.35
CA THR A 174 9.49 1.86 -33.27
C THR A 174 10.02 1.26 -31.98
N LYS A 175 10.95 1.99 -31.36
CA LYS A 175 11.36 1.79 -29.98
C LYS A 175 10.13 2.05 -29.12
N LYS A 176 9.43 0.98 -28.71
CA LYS A 176 8.45 1.01 -27.61
C LYS A 176 9.17 1.57 -26.38
N LYS A 177 8.99 2.87 -26.09
CA LYS A 177 9.41 3.44 -24.82
C LYS A 177 8.45 2.89 -23.77
N ARG A 178 8.90 1.91 -22.97
CA ARG A 178 8.21 1.48 -21.76
C ARG A 178 8.24 2.65 -20.78
N TRP A 179 7.10 3.27 -20.50
CA TRP A 179 7.00 4.43 -19.61
C TRP A 179 6.66 4.09 -18.16
N TYR A 180 6.70 2.81 -17.77
CA TYR A 180 6.34 2.41 -16.42
C TYR A 180 7.46 1.57 -15.81
N ASN A 181 8.49 2.26 -15.32
CA ASN A 181 9.39 1.74 -14.29
C ASN A 181 9.26 2.65 -13.06
N ILE A 182 8.13 2.54 -12.37
CA ILE A 182 8.02 3.04 -11.00
C ILE A 182 8.66 1.97 -10.11
N HIS A 183 9.98 2.05 -9.95
CA HIS A 183 10.67 1.32 -8.91
C HIS A 183 10.43 2.08 -7.59
N LEU A 184 9.42 1.67 -6.81
CA LEU A 184 9.43 1.97 -5.39
C LEU A 184 10.62 1.21 -4.79
N LYS A 185 11.73 1.91 -4.57
CA LYS A 185 12.77 1.42 -3.68
C LYS A 185 12.15 1.35 -2.28
N ILE A 186 11.75 0.16 -1.86
CA ILE A 186 11.67 -0.18 -0.44
C ILE A 186 13.11 -0.08 0.06
N ASP A 187 13.44 1.08 0.63
CA ASP A 187 14.67 1.25 1.39
C ASP A 187 14.56 0.35 2.62
N LYS A 188 15.19 -0.81 2.54
CA LYS A 188 15.58 -1.59 3.72
C LYS A 188 16.60 -0.75 4.49
N ARG A 189 16.11 0.15 5.35
CA ARG A 189 16.94 0.76 6.39
C ARG A 189 17.44 -0.36 7.28
N LYS A 190 18.76 -0.59 7.19
CA LYS A 190 19.54 -1.42 8.08
C LYS A 190 19.32 -0.94 9.52
N GLN A 191 18.96 -1.87 10.41
CA GLN A 191 19.16 -1.70 11.85
C GLN A 191 20.67 -1.77 12.13
N PRO A 192 21.25 -0.88 12.96
CA PRO A 192 22.56 -1.09 13.53
C PRO A 192 22.49 -2.11 14.67
N CYS A 193 23.57 -2.89 14.77
CA CYS A 193 23.83 -3.86 15.84
C CYS A 193 23.78 -3.25 17.24
#